data_AF-W7CT77-F1
#
_entry.id   AF-W7CT77-F1
#
_cell.length_a   1.000
_cell.length_b   1.000
_cell.length_c   1.000
_cell.angle_alpha   90.00
_cell.angle_beta   90.00
_cell.angle_gamma   90.00
#
_symmetry.space_group_name_H-M   'P 1'
#
loop_
_entity.id
_entity.type
_entity.pdbx_description
1 polymer ?
#
loop_
_entity_poly.entity_id
_entity_poly.type
_entity_poly.pdbx_seq_one_letter_code
_entity_poly.pdbx_strand_id
1 'polypeptide(L)'
;MIKGAIEQVKEIKKITADMINIPLTYLLFLGACFLLWKPRYIELINVSGWMPNNIEEIILGIFNIVYGNIATILTILFVCLLLLTLLDRYTPIFSFFHYFKVEYANNTTVVWNQYSAMRRLLAIIVSLITQFWIYYFTVNVLFNPYDFAGNFFLSETPPGENSLILSKYLSGSALATMNLLYVLNMLCAIYFIFRAIFEIKFTTNKSFLKSDDLSLYIKINNFYATSSTNERFEMMILKREYRKKQEFLLVRAQLSPVRYRYNNYNENSQRIIEEIPIGKRSYEVLDRTDNLSDIVYYFEALKEKNNSQLKCD
;
A
#
# COMPACT_ATOMS: atom_id res chain seq x y z
N MET A 1 -22.25 15.63 7.34
CA MET A 1 -21.55 14.87 8.40
C MET A 1 -20.78 13.66 7.86
N ILE A 2 -21.43 12.70 7.17
CA ILE A 2 -20.76 11.47 6.67
C ILE A 2 -19.60 11.75 5.71
N LYS A 3 -19.73 12.72 4.78
CA LYS A 3 -18.63 13.10 3.87
C LYS A 3 -17.39 13.61 4.61
N GLY A 4 -17.57 14.42 5.66
CA GLY A 4 -16.46 14.95 6.47
C GLY A 4 -15.74 13.86 7.26
N ALA A 5 -16.47 12.88 7.81
CA ALA A 5 -15.86 11.73 8.49
C ALA A 5 -15.05 10.86 7.51
N ILE A 6 -15.53 10.63 6.30
CA ILE A 6 -14.80 9.89 5.26
C ILE A 6 -13.51 10.61 4.87
N GLU A 7 -13.53 11.94 4.79
CA GLU A 7 -12.39 12.76 4.41
C GLU A 7 -11.32 12.78 5.52
N GLN A 8 -11.74 12.92 6.78
CA GLN A 8 -10.85 12.79 7.95
C GLN A 8 -10.21 11.40 8.03
N VAL A 9 -10.96 10.32 7.80
CA VAL A 9 -10.39 8.96 7.78
C VAL A 9 -9.35 8.80 6.68
N LYS A 10 -9.57 9.40 5.50
CA LYS A 10 -8.57 9.38 4.41
C LYS A 10 -7.31 10.14 4.78
N GLU A 11 -7.45 11.30 5.43
CA GLU A 11 -6.34 12.12 5.88
C GLU A 11 -5.51 11.41 6.95
N ILE A 12 -6.16 10.86 7.97
CA ILE A 12 -5.52 10.04 9.01
C ILE A 12 -4.81 8.84 8.37
N LYS A 13 -5.47 8.12 7.45
CA LYS A 13 -4.86 6.98 6.75
C LYS A 13 -3.60 7.38 5.98
N LYS A 14 -3.61 8.56 5.36
CA LYS A 14 -2.45 9.11 4.64
C LYS A 14 -1.32 9.47 5.61
N ILE A 15 -1.62 10.20 6.68
CA ILE A 15 -0.65 10.57 7.72
C ILE A 15 -0.01 9.32 8.34
N THR A 16 -0.81 8.31 8.70
CA THR A 16 -0.30 7.06 9.26
C THR A 16 0.61 6.31 8.27
N ALA A 17 0.22 6.25 6.99
CA ALA A 17 1.03 5.61 5.96
C ALA A 17 2.35 6.34 5.71
N ASP A 18 2.33 7.68 5.77
CA ASP A 18 3.48 8.54 5.52
C ASP A 18 4.44 8.60 6.73
N MET A 19 3.93 8.49 7.98
CA MET A 19 4.73 8.63 9.20
C MET A 19 5.10 7.32 9.90
N ILE A 20 4.19 6.34 9.96
CA ILE A 20 4.32 5.17 10.86
C ILE A 20 4.65 3.90 10.06
N ASN A 21 4.51 3.90 8.73
CA ASN A 21 4.78 2.75 7.84
C ASN A 21 4.05 1.44 8.24
N ILE A 22 3.04 1.53 9.12
CA ILE A 22 2.15 0.45 9.55
C ILE A 22 0.74 0.79 9.01
N PRO A 23 0.02 -0.15 8.37
CA PRO A 23 -1.34 0.12 7.90
C PRO A 23 -2.27 0.44 9.08
N LEU A 24 -3.11 1.48 8.93
CA LEU A 24 -4.08 1.90 9.96
C LEU A 24 -4.93 0.74 10.51
N THR A 25 -5.31 -0.22 9.66
CA THR A 25 -6.05 -1.42 10.06
C THR A 25 -5.32 -2.21 11.15
N TYR A 26 -4.00 -2.36 11.05
CA TYR A 26 -3.21 -3.07 12.05
C TYR A 26 -2.95 -2.24 13.31
N LEU A 27 -2.98 -0.90 13.22
CA LEU A 27 -3.00 -0.07 14.43
C LEU A 27 -4.31 -0.24 15.21
N LEU A 28 -5.45 -0.27 14.52
CA LEU A 28 -6.74 -0.58 15.14
C LEU A 28 -6.72 -1.97 15.78
N PHE A 29 -6.16 -2.97 15.07
CA PHE A 29 -6.00 -4.31 15.61
C PHE A 29 -5.17 -4.34 16.89
N LEU A 30 -4.01 -3.67 16.92
CA LEU A 30 -3.17 -3.59 18.12
C LEU A 30 -3.89 -2.92 19.28
N GLY A 31 -4.67 -1.87 19.01
CA GLY A 31 -5.54 -1.24 20.01
C GLY A 31 -6.59 -2.21 20.56
N ALA A 32 -7.24 -2.98 19.69
CA ALA A 32 -8.19 -4.02 20.10
C ALA A 32 -7.50 -5.14 20.90
N CYS A 33 -6.32 -5.60 20.51
CA CYS A 33 -5.55 -6.59 21.28
C CYS A 33 -5.19 -6.08 22.68
N PHE A 34 -4.84 -4.80 22.82
CA PHE A 34 -4.58 -4.19 24.11
C PHE A 34 -5.84 -4.18 25.00
N LEU A 35 -7.00 -3.81 24.43
CA LEU A 35 -8.28 -3.83 25.15
C LEU A 35 -8.72 -5.25 25.51
N LEU A 36 -8.49 -6.22 24.63
CA LEU A 36 -8.73 -7.64 24.91
C LEU A 36 -7.90 -8.11 26.12
N TRP A 37 -6.62 -7.73 26.18
CA TRP A 37 -5.72 -8.11 27.28
C TRP A 37 -6.04 -7.39 28.60
N LYS A 38 -6.59 -6.16 28.52
CA LYS A 38 -6.97 -5.35 29.67
C LYS A 38 -8.43 -4.87 29.53
N PRO A 39 -9.41 -5.77 29.74
CA PRO A 39 -10.82 -5.47 29.49
C PRO A 39 -11.37 -4.36 30.39
N ARG A 40 -10.74 -4.07 31.54
CA ARG A 40 -11.06 -2.91 32.39
C ARG A 40 -11.03 -1.57 31.64
N TYR A 41 -10.25 -1.44 30.57
CA TYR A 41 -10.22 -0.22 29.75
C TYR A 41 -11.37 -0.12 28.75
N ILE A 42 -12.12 -1.20 28.50
CA ILE A 42 -13.31 -1.18 27.64
C ILE A 42 -14.40 -0.32 28.31
N GLU A 43 -14.57 -0.46 29.63
CA GLU A 43 -15.51 0.35 30.43
C GLU A 43 -15.19 1.86 30.36
N LEU A 44 -13.94 2.24 30.16
CA LEU A 44 -13.51 3.63 30.02
C LEU A 44 -13.89 4.23 28.65
N ILE A 45 -14.00 3.39 27.61
CA ILE A 45 -14.43 3.81 26.27
C ILE A 45 -15.96 3.81 26.18
N ASN A 46 -16.62 2.96 26.96
CA ASN A 46 -18.07 2.88 27.18
C ASN A 46 -18.91 2.99 25.89
N VAL A 47 -18.55 2.28 24.82
CA VAL A 47 -19.22 2.41 23.51
C VAL A 47 -20.73 2.15 23.60
N SER A 48 -21.11 1.14 24.38
CA SER A 48 -22.51 0.80 24.66
C SER A 48 -23.27 1.88 25.45
N GLY A 49 -22.58 2.79 26.15
CA GLY A 49 -23.19 3.88 26.91
C GLY A 49 -23.66 5.07 26.07
N TRP A 50 -23.08 5.29 24.88
CA TRP A 50 -23.46 6.41 23.99
C TRP A 50 -24.02 5.96 22.64
N MET A 51 -23.93 4.67 22.33
CA MET A 51 -24.49 4.10 21.11
C MET A 51 -25.86 3.45 21.39
N PRO A 52 -26.92 3.76 20.60
CA PRO A 52 -28.21 3.12 20.79
C PRO A 52 -28.13 1.61 20.53
N ASN A 53 -28.73 0.80 21.42
CA ASN A 53 -28.75 -0.67 21.35
C ASN A 53 -29.19 -1.19 19.97
N ASN A 54 -30.18 -0.56 19.34
CA ASN A 54 -30.65 -0.97 18.00
C ASN A 54 -29.54 -0.87 16.94
N ILE A 55 -28.65 0.13 17.04
CA ILE A 55 -27.56 0.30 16.08
C ILE A 55 -26.44 -0.71 16.37
N GLU A 56 -26.14 -0.94 17.65
CA GLU A 56 -25.22 -1.99 18.10
C GLU A 56 -25.65 -3.36 17.57
N GLU A 57 -26.91 -3.74 17.77
CA GLU A 57 -27.47 -5.00 17.28
C GLU A 57 -27.38 -5.14 15.75
N ILE A 58 -27.65 -4.07 15.00
CA ILE A 58 -27.52 -4.09 13.53
C ILE A 58 -26.06 -4.31 13.12
N ILE A 59 -25.12 -3.58 13.73
CA ILE A 59 -23.69 -3.68 13.39
C ILE A 59 -23.18 -5.09 13.72
N LEU A 60 -23.41 -5.57 14.95
CA LEU A 60 -22.98 -6.90 15.36
C LEU A 60 -23.69 -7.99 14.54
N GLY A 61 -24.97 -7.82 14.25
CA GLY A 61 -25.78 -8.76 13.46
C GLY A 61 -25.24 -8.97 12.04
N ILE A 62 -24.98 -7.88 11.30
CA ILE A 62 -24.44 -7.96 9.92
C ILE A 62 -23.11 -8.73 9.93
N PHE A 63 -22.26 -8.40 10.88
CA PHE A 63 -20.96 -9.01 11.02
C PHE A 63 -21.04 -10.50 11.42
N ASN A 64 -21.92 -10.86 12.36
CA ASN A 64 -22.08 -12.23 12.83
C ASN A 64 -22.69 -13.16 11.78
N ILE A 65 -23.51 -12.66 10.85
CA ILE A 65 -23.99 -13.48 9.72
C ILE A 65 -22.80 -14.02 8.91
N VAL A 66 -21.82 -13.16 8.65
CA VAL A 66 -20.63 -13.52 7.88
C VAL A 66 -19.66 -14.33 8.75
N TYR A 67 -19.28 -13.80 9.91
CA TYR A 67 -18.20 -14.38 10.71
C TYR A 67 -18.63 -15.59 11.54
N GLY A 68 -19.90 -15.71 11.90
CA GLY A 68 -20.47 -16.92 12.48
C GLY A 68 -20.44 -18.12 11.52
N ASN A 69 -20.36 -17.86 10.21
CA ASN A 69 -20.27 -18.88 9.16
C ASN A 69 -18.93 -18.86 8.42
N ILE A 70 -17.89 -18.22 8.98
CA ILE A 70 -16.65 -17.93 8.25
C ILE A 70 -15.98 -19.19 7.70
N ALA A 71 -16.02 -20.29 8.46
CA ALA A 71 -15.38 -21.54 8.07
C ALA A 71 -16.01 -22.08 6.78
N THR A 72 -17.35 -22.14 6.75
CA THR A 72 -18.13 -22.56 5.59
C THR A 72 -17.89 -21.63 4.39
N ILE A 73 -17.89 -20.31 4.61
CA ILE A 73 -17.64 -19.33 3.55
C ILE A 73 -16.25 -19.52 2.94
N LEU A 74 -15.22 -19.68 3.79
CA LEU A 74 -13.85 -19.92 3.33
C LEU A 74 -13.73 -21.25 2.57
N THR A 75 -14.39 -22.31 3.03
CA THR A 75 -14.45 -23.58 2.31
C THR A 75 -15.08 -23.43 0.93
N ILE A 76 -16.22 -22.74 0.82
CA ILE A 76 -16.88 -22.48 -0.47
C ILE A 76 -15.96 -21.70 -1.41
N LEU A 77 -15.34 -20.62 -0.91
CA LEU A 77 -14.42 -19.80 -1.72
C LEU A 77 -13.20 -20.60 -2.19
N PHE A 78 -12.66 -21.47 -1.33
CA PHE A 78 -11.55 -22.36 -1.68
C PHE A 78 -11.96 -23.39 -2.75
N VAL A 79 -13.16 -23.99 -2.62
CA VAL A 79 -13.70 -24.90 -3.63
C VAL A 79 -13.91 -24.17 -4.97
N CYS A 80 -14.42 -22.94 -4.97
CA CYS A 80 -14.53 -22.13 -6.18
C CYS A 80 -13.16 -21.87 -6.83
N LEU A 81 -12.14 -21.54 -6.03
CA LEU A 81 -10.77 -21.34 -6.53
C LEU A 81 -10.21 -22.63 -7.15
N LEU A 82 -10.44 -23.78 -6.50
CA LEU A 82 -10.01 -25.09 -6.98
C LEU A 82 -10.74 -25.50 -8.27
N LEU A 83 -12.04 -25.24 -8.38
CA LEU A 83 -12.79 -25.48 -9.61
C LEU A 83 -12.26 -24.62 -10.76
N LEU A 84 -11.94 -23.34 -10.51
CA LEU A 84 -11.33 -22.49 -11.53
C LEU A 84 -9.96 -23.01 -11.99
N THR A 85 -9.12 -23.52 -11.09
CA THR A 85 -7.80 -24.08 -11.47
C THR A 85 -7.94 -25.42 -12.20
N LEU A 86 -8.90 -26.27 -11.82
CA LEU A 86 -9.16 -27.52 -12.52
C LEU A 86 -9.75 -27.30 -13.91
N LEU A 87 -10.71 -26.37 -14.05
CA LEU A 87 -11.30 -26.01 -15.33
C LEU A 87 -10.23 -25.53 -16.31
N ASP A 88 -9.28 -24.71 -15.86
CA ASP A 88 -8.14 -24.29 -16.69
C ASP A 88 -7.26 -25.46 -17.14
N ARG A 89 -6.90 -26.32 -16.20
CA ARG A 89 -5.96 -27.40 -16.47
C ARG A 89 -6.54 -28.48 -17.39
N TYR A 90 -7.83 -28.77 -17.28
CA TYR A 90 -8.45 -29.94 -17.90
C TYR A 90 -9.51 -29.61 -18.94
N THR A 91 -9.90 -28.35 -19.13
CA THR A 91 -10.90 -27.98 -20.14
C THR A 91 -10.47 -26.76 -20.97
N PRO A 92 -10.75 -26.75 -22.29
CA PRO A 92 -10.54 -25.57 -23.13
C PRO A 92 -11.65 -24.51 -22.95
N ILE A 93 -12.43 -24.55 -21.86
CA ILE A 93 -13.57 -23.65 -21.65
C ILE A 93 -13.12 -22.18 -21.65
N PHE A 94 -11.90 -21.88 -21.19
CA PHE A 94 -11.37 -20.51 -21.18
C PHE A 94 -10.78 -20.04 -22.51
N SER A 95 -10.43 -20.95 -23.44
CA SER A 95 -10.12 -20.55 -24.82
C SER A 95 -11.38 -20.17 -25.59
N PHE A 96 -12.55 -20.70 -25.21
CA PHE A 96 -13.85 -20.29 -25.72
C PHE A 96 -14.26 -18.89 -25.20
N PHE A 97 -13.93 -18.54 -23.95
CA PHE A 97 -14.20 -17.20 -23.40
C PHE A 97 -13.39 -16.08 -24.08
N HIS A 98 -12.24 -16.36 -24.70
CA HIS A 98 -11.54 -15.39 -25.55
C HIS A 98 -12.41 -14.92 -26.75
N TYR A 99 -13.40 -15.73 -27.15
CA TYR A 99 -14.30 -15.43 -28.26
C TYR A 99 -15.50 -14.55 -27.86
N PHE A 100 -15.86 -14.54 -26.58
CA PHE A 100 -16.99 -13.76 -26.06
C PHE A 100 -16.55 -12.37 -25.60
N LYS A 101 -16.70 -11.44 -26.54
CA LYS A 101 -16.98 -10.00 -26.34
C LYS A 101 -16.01 -9.24 -25.45
N VAL A 102 -15.16 -8.50 -26.15
CA VAL A 102 -14.60 -7.22 -25.74
C VAL A 102 -15.73 -6.29 -25.28
N GLU A 103 -15.97 -6.20 -23.97
CA GLU A 103 -16.78 -5.12 -23.44
C GLU A 103 -15.93 -3.84 -23.41
N TYR A 104 -16.38 -2.82 -24.13
CA TYR A 104 -15.82 -1.48 -24.10
C TYR A 104 -16.27 -0.80 -22.80
N ALA A 105 -15.42 -0.84 -21.78
CA ALA A 105 -15.60 -0.04 -20.57
C ALA A 105 -14.44 0.97 -20.49
N ASN A 106 -14.77 2.27 -20.37
CA ASN A 106 -13.81 3.36 -20.17
C ASN A 106 -12.68 3.42 -21.22
N ASN A 107 -13.00 3.42 -22.52
CA ASN A 107 -12.01 3.43 -23.62
C ASN A 107 -10.96 2.31 -23.56
N THR A 108 -11.25 1.22 -22.84
CA THR A 108 -10.39 0.04 -22.75
C THR A 108 -11.19 -1.22 -23.04
N THR A 109 -10.52 -2.17 -23.71
CA THR A 109 -11.05 -3.51 -23.95
C THR A 109 -10.81 -4.36 -22.70
N VAL A 110 -11.87 -4.73 -21.98
CA VAL A 110 -11.77 -5.65 -20.84
C VAL A 110 -12.07 -7.06 -21.34
N VAL A 111 -11.05 -7.90 -21.37
CA VAL A 111 -11.23 -9.34 -21.61
C VAL A 111 -11.32 -10.03 -20.26
N TRP A 112 -12.32 -10.89 -20.07
CA TRP A 112 -12.43 -11.77 -18.90
C TRP A 112 -11.26 -12.76 -18.89
N ASN A 113 -10.17 -12.36 -18.25
CA ASN A 113 -8.97 -13.19 -18.08
C ASN A 113 -9.08 -13.99 -16.77
N GLN A 114 -8.94 -15.30 -16.85
CA GLN A 114 -8.94 -16.22 -15.72
C GLN A 114 -7.91 -15.86 -14.65
N TYR A 115 -6.71 -15.42 -15.04
CA TYR A 115 -5.70 -14.94 -14.09
C TYR A 115 -6.20 -13.73 -13.31
N SER A 116 -6.98 -12.85 -13.95
CA SER A 116 -7.63 -11.73 -13.27
C SER A 116 -8.74 -12.20 -12.32
N ALA A 117 -9.53 -13.21 -12.70
CA ALA A 117 -10.57 -13.78 -11.83
C ALA A 117 -9.97 -14.45 -10.59
N MET A 118 -8.95 -15.30 -10.75
CA MET A 118 -8.21 -15.92 -9.65
C MET A 118 -7.60 -14.88 -8.72
N ARG A 119 -6.94 -13.85 -9.28
CA ARG A 119 -6.36 -12.76 -8.50
C ARG A 119 -7.41 -11.99 -7.71
N ARG A 120 -8.57 -11.70 -8.30
CA ARG A 120 -9.68 -11.02 -7.60
C ARG A 120 -10.24 -11.88 -6.48
N LEU A 121 -10.45 -13.18 -6.73
CA LEU A 121 -10.97 -14.10 -5.72
C LEU A 121 -9.99 -14.26 -4.56
N LEU A 122 -8.71 -14.41 -4.84
CA LEU A 122 -7.66 -14.47 -3.81
C LEU A 122 -7.59 -13.15 -3.02
N ALA A 123 -7.69 -12.00 -3.68
CA ALA A 123 -7.74 -10.71 -3.00
C ALA A 123 -8.96 -10.57 -2.07
N ILE A 124 -10.13 -11.11 -2.47
CA ILE A 124 -11.33 -11.17 -1.62
C ILE A 124 -11.07 -12.06 -0.40
N ILE A 125 -10.54 -13.27 -0.58
CA ILE A 125 -10.20 -14.18 0.52
C ILE A 125 -9.25 -13.47 1.50
N VAL A 126 -8.16 -12.89 1.00
CA VAL A 126 -7.17 -12.18 1.81
C VAL A 126 -7.82 -11.02 2.57
N SER A 127 -8.69 -10.24 1.92
CA SER A 127 -9.38 -9.12 2.58
C SER A 127 -10.36 -9.59 3.66
N LEU A 128 -11.02 -10.73 3.44
CA LEU A 128 -11.96 -11.35 4.37
C LEU A 128 -11.27 -11.83 5.65
N ILE A 129 -10.11 -12.47 5.52
CA ILE A 129 -9.33 -13.04 6.64
C ILE A 129 -8.46 -12.00 7.37
N THR A 130 -8.20 -10.84 6.74
CA THR A 130 -7.40 -9.75 7.33
C THR A 130 -8.27 -8.54 7.64
N GLN A 131 -8.43 -7.61 6.69
CA GLN A 131 -9.00 -6.29 6.93
C GLN A 131 -10.42 -6.34 7.51
N PHE A 132 -11.33 -7.10 6.90
CA PHE A 132 -12.70 -7.19 7.40
C PHE A 132 -12.77 -7.93 8.73
N TRP A 133 -11.91 -8.93 8.93
CA TRP A 133 -11.87 -9.68 10.17
C TRP A 133 -11.34 -8.82 11.32
N ILE A 134 -10.33 -7.98 11.08
CA ILE A 134 -9.83 -7.03 12.07
C ILE A 134 -10.93 -6.06 12.49
N TYR A 135 -11.73 -5.55 11.54
CA TYR A 135 -12.86 -4.68 11.88
C TYR A 135 -13.91 -5.41 12.71
N TYR A 136 -14.27 -6.63 12.30
CA TYR A 136 -15.16 -7.50 13.08
C TYR A 136 -14.66 -7.70 14.52
N PHE A 137 -13.41 -8.13 14.66
CA PHE A 137 -12.77 -8.36 15.95
C PHE A 137 -12.76 -7.08 16.80
N THR A 138 -12.34 -5.95 16.22
CA THR A 138 -12.29 -4.66 16.93
C THR A 138 -13.67 -4.25 17.44
N VAL A 139 -14.70 -4.38 16.61
CA VAL A 139 -16.09 -4.08 16.99
C VAL A 139 -16.54 -4.97 18.14
N ASN A 140 -16.27 -6.27 18.10
CA ASN A 140 -16.63 -7.19 19.18
C ASN A 140 -15.90 -6.89 20.48
N VAL A 141 -14.62 -6.52 20.42
CA VAL A 141 -13.87 -6.12 21.62
C VAL A 141 -14.44 -4.82 22.21
N LEU A 142 -14.84 -3.86 21.38
CA LEU A 142 -15.36 -2.57 21.83
C LEU A 142 -16.75 -2.66 22.46
N PHE A 143 -17.66 -3.42 21.86
CA PHE A 143 -19.01 -3.64 22.41
C PHE A 143 -19.03 -4.69 23.52
N ASN A 144 -18.03 -5.59 23.53
CA ASN A 144 -17.89 -6.70 24.46
C ASN A 144 -19.18 -7.53 24.70
N PRO A 145 -19.91 -7.95 23.65
CA PRO A 145 -21.15 -8.70 23.81
C PRO A 145 -20.87 -10.04 24.49
N TYR A 146 -21.69 -10.41 25.47
CA TYR A 146 -21.55 -11.65 26.24
C TYR A 146 -20.16 -11.87 26.86
N ASP A 147 -19.46 -10.79 27.23
CA ASP A 147 -18.08 -10.85 27.71
C ASP A 147 -17.11 -11.50 26.70
N PHE A 148 -17.20 -11.04 25.45
CA PHE A 148 -16.33 -11.45 24.35
C PHE A 148 -14.85 -11.40 24.72
N ALA A 149 -14.39 -10.34 25.39
CA ALA A 149 -12.99 -10.16 25.75
C ALA A 149 -12.50 -11.23 26.74
N GLY A 150 -13.32 -11.61 27.73
CA GLY A 150 -12.99 -12.65 28.69
C GLY A 150 -13.12 -14.08 28.15
N ASN A 151 -13.92 -14.28 27.09
CA ASN A 151 -14.27 -15.61 26.58
C ASN A 151 -13.73 -15.92 25.17
N PHE A 152 -12.93 -15.02 24.59
CA PHE A 152 -12.45 -15.17 23.21
C PHE A 152 -11.53 -16.39 23.02
N PHE A 153 -10.58 -16.60 23.94
CA PHE A 153 -9.63 -17.69 23.85
C PHE A 153 -10.21 -19.00 24.40
N LEU A 154 -10.34 -19.99 23.53
CA LEU A 154 -10.82 -21.34 23.88
C LEU A 154 -9.96 -22.04 24.95
N SER A 155 -8.70 -21.63 25.12
CA SER A 155 -7.79 -22.20 26.12
C SER A 155 -8.07 -21.73 27.54
N GLU A 156 -8.82 -20.64 27.70
CA GLU A 156 -9.01 -19.96 29.00
C GLU A 156 -10.32 -20.36 29.69
N THR A 157 -11.27 -20.92 28.94
CA THR A 157 -12.58 -21.37 29.47
C THR A 157 -12.90 -22.78 29.00
N PRO A 158 -13.32 -23.69 29.89
CA PRO A 158 -13.82 -25.00 29.49
C PRO A 158 -14.96 -24.83 28.45
N PRO A 159 -15.07 -25.72 27.44
CA PRO A 159 -16.05 -25.57 26.36
C PRO A 159 -17.51 -25.55 26.84
N GLY A 160 -17.81 -25.99 28.06
CA GLY A 160 -19.13 -25.94 28.68
C GLY A 160 -19.46 -24.65 29.43
N GLU A 161 -18.50 -23.75 29.63
CA GLU A 161 -18.66 -22.51 30.41
C GLU A 161 -18.48 -21.24 29.58
N ASN A 162 -18.03 -21.37 28.33
CA ASN A 162 -17.80 -20.24 27.46
C ASN A 162 -19.12 -19.55 27.06
N SER A 163 -19.31 -18.32 27.53
CA SER A 163 -20.54 -17.52 27.35
C SER A 163 -20.89 -17.28 25.88
N LEU A 164 -19.90 -17.21 24.98
CA LEU A 164 -20.10 -16.98 23.54
C LEU A 164 -20.73 -18.21 22.86
N ILE A 165 -20.35 -19.41 23.32
CA ILE A 165 -20.90 -20.67 22.82
C ILE A 165 -22.29 -20.92 23.41
N LEU A 166 -22.44 -20.71 24.72
CA LEU A 166 -23.69 -20.92 25.45
C LEU A 166 -24.82 -19.99 24.96
N SER A 167 -24.50 -18.72 24.71
CA SER A 167 -25.44 -17.73 24.16
C SER A 167 -25.78 -17.97 22.68
N LYS A 168 -25.12 -18.95 22.03
CA LYS A 168 -25.17 -19.19 20.58
C LYS A 168 -24.72 -17.99 19.74
N TYR A 169 -23.98 -17.06 20.34
CA TYR A 169 -23.39 -15.93 19.65
C TYR A 169 -22.37 -16.38 18.61
N LEU A 170 -21.53 -17.36 18.97
CA LEU A 170 -20.61 -18.05 18.06
C LEU A 170 -20.69 -19.55 18.27
N SER A 171 -20.61 -20.32 17.18
CA SER A 171 -20.40 -21.77 17.28
C SER A 171 -18.96 -22.06 17.70
N GLY A 172 -18.71 -23.21 18.33
CA GLY A 172 -17.35 -23.59 18.75
C GLY A 172 -16.35 -23.66 17.58
N SER A 173 -16.79 -24.08 16.38
CA SER A 173 -15.95 -24.09 15.17
C SER A 173 -15.67 -22.68 14.63
N ALA A 174 -16.66 -21.78 14.69
CA ALA A 174 -16.45 -20.38 14.34
C ALA A 174 -15.45 -19.73 15.30
N LEU A 175 -15.59 -19.95 16.62
CA LEU A 175 -14.66 -19.43 17.63
C LEU A 175 -13.24 -19.99 17.47
N ALA A 176 -13.09 -21.28 17.15
CA ALA A 176 -11.79 -21.87 16.81
C ALA A 176 -11.17 -21.21 15.57
N THR A 177 -11.99 -20.94 14.55
CA THR A 177 -11.53 -20.22 13.35
C THR A 177 -11.13 -18.78 13.66
N MET A 178 -11.88 -18.07 14.52
CA MET A 178 -11.52 -16.73 14.98
C MET A 178 -10.17 -16.70 15.71
N ASN A 179 -9.92 -17.67 16.58
CA ASN A 179 -8.64 -17.80 17.29
C ASN A 179 -7.48 -18.06 16.32
N LEU A 180 -7.67 -18.87 15.28
CA LEU A 180 -6.67 -19.08 14.23
C LEU A 180 -6.40 -17.78 13.44
N LEU A 181 -7.46 -17.06 13.06
CA LEU A 181 -7.35 -15.78 12.36
C LEU A 181 -6.65 -14.72 13.23
N TYR A 182 -6.87 -14.74 14.55
CA TYR A 182 -6.17 -13.88 15.49
C TYR A 182 -4.65 -14.12 15.45
N VAL A 183 -4.21 -15.37 15.55
CA VAL A 183 -2.78 -15.72 15.49
C VAL A 183 -2.17 -15.27 14.14
N LEU A 184 -2.88 -15.53 13.03
CA LEU A 184 -2.42 -15.12 11.71
C LEU A 184 -2.26 -13.60 11.57
N ASN A 185 -3.25 -12.82 12.03
CA ASN A 185 -3.19 -11.37 11.99
C ASN A 185 -2.14 -10.80 12.96
N MET A 186 -1.87 -11.45 14.10
CA MET A 186 -0.76 -11.09 14.99
C MET A 186 0.60 -11.26 14.31
N LEU A 187 0.82 -12.35 13.57
CA LEU A 187 2.05 -12.54 12.79
C LEU A 187 2.21 -11.44 11.72
N CYS A 188 1.13 -11.06 11.04
CA CYS A 188 1.15 -9.94 10.10
C CYS A 188 1.46 -8.61 10.79
N ALA A 189 0.89 -8.34 11.96
CA ALA A 189 1.18 -7.14 12.74
C ALA A 189 2.66 -7.05 13.14
N ILE A 190 3.23 -8.16 13.63
CA ILE A 190 4.66 -8.27 13.97
C ILE A 190 5.53 -7.98 12.73
N TYR A 191 5.18 -8.54 11.57
CA TYR A 191 5.88 -8.24 10.31
C TYR A 191 5.84 -6.75 9.97
N PHE A 192 4.70 -6.08 10.11
CA PHE A 192 4.61 -4.63 9.85
C PHE A 192 5.40 -3.81 10.86
N ILE A 193 5.44 -4.20 12.14
CA ILE A 193 6.25 -3.54 13.15
C ILE A 193 7.74 -3.65 12.81
N PHE A 194 8.23 -4.85 12.51
CA PHE A 194 9.62 -5.04 12.10
C PHE A 194 9.95 -4.22 10.85
N ARG A 195 9.08 -4.27 9.84
CA ARG A 195 9.24 -3.45 8.63
C ARG A 195 9.31 -1.96 8.95
N ALA A 196 8.46 -1.45 9.83
CA ALA A 196 8.45 -0.04 10.21
C ALA A 196 9.71 0.38 10.97
N ILE A 197 10.26 -0.50 11.83
CA ILE A 197 11.51 -0.24 12.56
C ILE A 197 12.71 -0.14 11.60
N PHE A 198 12.75 -1.00 10.58
CA PHE A 198 13.91 -1.09 9.67
C PHE A 198 13.79 -0.27 8.37
N GLU A 199 12.59 0.17 7.99
CA GLU A 199 12.36 0.98 6.78
C GLU A 199 12.02 2.43 7.16
N ILE A 200 13.04 3.26 7.38
CA ILE A 200 12.89 4.71 7.58
C ILE A 200 12.67 5.37 6.22
N LYS A 201 11.44 5.82 5.96
CA LYS A 201 11.10 6.60 4.75
C LYS A 201 11.24 8.08 5.05
N PHE A 202 12.12 8.76 4.32
CA PHE A 202 12.16 10.22 4.29
C PHE A 202 11.23 10.72 3.17
N THR A 203 10.31 11.61 3.51
CA THR A 203 9.51 12.35 2.52
C THR A 203 10.43 13.35 1.82
N THR A 204 10.91 13.02 0.62
CA THR A 204 11.65 13.95 -0.22
C THR A 204 10.68 14.66 -1.16
N ASN A 205 10.64 16.00 -1.13
CA ASN A 205 9.93 16.82 -2.13
C ASN A 205 10.49 16.66 -3.55
N LYS A 206 11.64 15.99 -3.68
CA LYS A 206 12.31 15.68 -4.93
C LYS A 206 12.02 14.23 -5.30
N SER A 207 11.47 14.03 -6.49
CA SER A 207 11.30 12.71 -7.09
C SER A 207 12.58 12.32 -7.82
N PHE A 208 13.10 11.14 -7.52
CA PHE A 208 14.29 10.61 -8.19
C PHE A 208 13.93 9.35 -8.96
N LEU A 209 14.54 9.18 -10.14
CA LEU A 209 14.58 7.91 -10.86
C LEU A 209 15.83 7.14 -10.42
N LYS A 210 15.66 5.84 -10.16
CA LYS A 210 16.81 4.95 -9.98
C LYS A 210 17.49 4.73 -11.33
N SER A 211 18.80 4.53 -11.33
CA SER A 211 19.56 4.26 -12.56
C SER A 211 19.03 3.03 -13.29
N ASP A 212 18.58 2.00 -12.58
CA ASP A 212 18.06 0.76 -13.18
C ASP A 212 16.73 0.99 -13.93
N ASP A 213 15.91 1.91 -13.42
CA ASP A 213 14.61 2.27 -14.00
C ASP A 213 14.75 3.07 -15.29
N LEU A 214 15.94 3.63 -15.59
CA LEU A 214 16.18 4.42 -16.80
C LEU A 214 15.97 3.59 -18.09
N SER A 215 16.18 2.27 -18.00
CA SER A 215 15.94 1.31 -19.09
C SER A 215 14.48 1.26 -19.55
N LEU A 216 13.54 1.71 -18.71
CA LEU A 216 12.10 1.75 -19.04
C LEU A 216 11.69 3.01 -19.82
N TYR A 217 12.65 3.89 -20.11
CA TYR A 217 12.42 5.17 -20.75
C TYR A 217 13.30 5.34 -22.00
N ILE A 218 12.69 5.87 -23.05
CA ILE A 218 13.36 6.32 -24.26
C ILE A 218 13.77 7.78 -24.06
N LYS A 219 15.04 8.07 -24.30
CA LYS A 219 15.57 9.44 -24.28
C LYS A 219 15.22 10.15 -25.59
N ILE A 220 14.45 11.24 -25.51
CA ILE A 220 14.02 12.03 -26.68
C ILE A 220 15.07 13.09 -27.03
N ASN A 221 15.49 13.87 -26.04
CA ASN A 221 16.45 14.95 -26.23
C ASN A 221 17.31 15.14 -24.98
N ASN A 222 18.47 15.76 -25.14
CA ASN A 222 19.33 16.18 -24.03
C ASN A 222 20.13 17.45 -24.32
N PHE A 223 20.57 18.12 -23.26
CA PHE A 223 21.67 19.08 -23.32
C PHE A 223 22.50 19.01 -22.05
N TYR A 224 23.74 19.48 -22.16
CA TYR A 224 24.66 19.58 -21.03
C TYR A 224 24.68 21.02 -20.50
N ALA A 225 24.62 21.17 -19.20
CA ALA A 225 24.76 22.44 -18.51
C ALA A 225 25.94 22.36 -17.55
N THR A 226 26.71 23.43 -17.47
CA THR A 226 27.77 23.58 -16.45
C THR A 226 27.36 24.73 -15.55
N SER A 227 27.36 24.53 -14.23
CA SER A 227 27.12 25.62 -13.28
C SER A 227 28.33 26.55 -13.20
N SER A 228 28.13 27.73 -12.61
CA SER A 228 29.22 28.64 -12.19
C SER A 228 30.24 27.95 -11.26
N THR A 229 29.83 26.88 -10.57
CA THR A 229 30.69 26.03 -9.77
C THR A 229 31.34 24.90 -10.57
N ASN A 230 31.42 24.95 -11.90
CA ASN A 230 31.97 23.88 -12.76
C ASN A 230 31.33 22.49 -12.56
N GLU A 231 30.15 22.43 -11.94
CA GLU A 231 29.40 21.17 -11.84
C GLU A 231 28.70 20.90 -13.15
N ARG A 232 28.88 19.70 -13.70
CA ARG A 232 28.24 19.32 -14.95
C ARG A 232 26.94 18.58 -14.67
N PHE A 233 25.91 19.00 -15.39
CA PHE A 233 24.59 18.40 -15.37
C PHE A 233 24.18 18.02 -16.79
N GLU A 234 23.41 16.96 -16.90
CA GLU A 234 22.73 16.57 -18.12
C GLU A 234 21.23 16.72 -17.91
N MET A 235 20.60 17.51 -18.77
CA MET A 235 19.16 17.69 -18.80
C MET A 235 18.60 16.82 -19.91
N MET A 236 17.57 16.02 -19.63
CA MET A 236 17.03 15.04 -20.57
C MET A 236 15.51 15.05 -20.57
N ILE A 237 14.93 14.86 -21.76
CA ILE A 237 13.53 14.52 -21.92
C ILE A 237 13.42 13.00 -22.05
N LEU A 238 12.69 12.37 -21.14
CA LEU A 238 12.46 10.93 -21.14
C LEU A 238 10.99 10.64 -21.45
N LYS A 239 10.72 9.67 -22.31
CA LYS A 239 9.39 9.12 -22.59
C LYS A 239 9.33 7.68 -22.16
N ARG A 240 8.29 7.29 -21.44
CA ARG A 240 8.13 5.90 -21.02
C ARG A 240 7.82 4.96 -22.19
N GLU A 241 8.53 3.85 -22.31
CA GLU A 241 8.44 2.96 -23.47
C GLU A 241 7.16 2.09 -23.47
N TYR A 242 6.78 1.54 -22.31
CA TYR A 242 5.78 0.46 -22.24
C TYR A 242 4.42 0.83 -21.61
N ARG A 243 4.04 2.12 -21.57
CA ARG A 243 2.72 2.54 -21.04
C ARG A 243 1.76 3.00 -22.13
N LYS A 244 0.48 2.57 -22.01
CA LYS A 244 -0.64 3.05 -22.85
C LYS A 244 -0.92 4.55 -22.68
N LYS A 245 -0.53 5.15 -21.56
CA LYS A 245 -0.56 6.60 -21.35
C LYS A 245 0.80 7.19 -21.70
N GLN A 246 0.79 8.23 -22.53
CA GLN A 246 1.99 8.99 -22.84
C GLN A 246 2.39 9.76 -21.58
N GLU A 247 3.59 9.50 -21.09
CA GLU A 247 4.14 10.11 -19.88
C GLU A 247 5.55 10.57 -20.24
N PHE A 248 5.76 11.88 -20.22
CA PHE A 248 7.02 12.55 -20.50
C PHE A 248 7.58 13.11 -19.20
N LEU A 249 8.89 12.95 -19.00
CA LEU A 249 9.61 13.43 -17.82
C LEU A 249 10.72 14.38 -18.27
N LEU A 250 10.86 15.49 -17.57
CA LEU A 250 12.05 16.32 -17.62
C LEU A 250 12.95 15.91 -16.46
N VAL A 251 14.17 15.50 -16.77
CA VAL A 251 15.10 14.91 -15.80
C VAL A 251 16.43 15.64 -15.81
N ARG A 252 17.00 15.87 -14.63
CA ARG A 252 18.34 16.39 -14.41
C ARG A 252 19.22 15.30 -13.81
N ALA A 253 20.26 14.91 -14.53
CA ALA A 253 21.30 14.02 -14.03
C ALA A 253 22.53 14.83 -13.63
N GLN A 254 23.06 14.58 -12.42
CA GLN A 254 24.34 15.15 -12.01
C GLN A 254 25.48 14.29 -12.56
N LEU A 255 26.34 14.88 -13.39
CA LEU A 255 27.46 14.18 -14.01
C LEU A 255 28.74 14.31 -13.19
N SER A 256 29.05 15.51 -12.68
CA SER A 256 30.26 15.74 -11.90
C SER A 256 30.04 16.80 -10.82
N PRO A 257 29.93 16.42 -9.53
CA PRO A 257 29.86 17.37 -8.42
C PRO A 257 31.24 17.95 -8.14
N VAL A 258 31.28 19.17 -7.58
CA VAL A 258 32.51 19.65 -6.96
C VAL A 258 32.66 18.97 -5.61
N ARG A 259 33.81 18.33 -5.40
CA ARG A 259 34.20 17.80 -4.10
C ARG A 259 35.48 18.48 -3.65
N TYR A 260 35.60 18.65 -2.34
CA TYR A 260 36.84 19.09 -1.72
C TYR A 260 37.52 17.86 -1.14
N ARG A 261 38.69 17.52 -1.66
CA ARG A 261 39.53 16.48 -1.07
C ARG A 261 40.56 17.16 -0.19
N TYR A 262 40.53 16.85 1.09
CA TYR A 262 41.54 17.32 2.02
C TYR A 262 42.84 16.56 1.77
N ASN A 263 43.92 17.27 1.50
CA ASN A 263 45.24 16.67 1.32
C ASN A 263 46.00 16.75 2.65
N ASN A 264 46.15 15.61 3.32
CA ASN A 264 46.85 15.49 4.60
C ASN A 264 48.33 15.91 4.54
N TYR A 265 48.96 15.89 3.36
CA TYR A 265 50.38 16.28 3.22
C TYR A 265 50.62 17.78 3.25
N ASN A 266 49.66 18.57 2.72
CA ASN A 266 49.81 20.02 2.57
C ASN A 266 48.79 20.81 3.40
N GLU A 267 48.03 20.13 4.27
CA GLU A 267 46.91 20.69 5.08
C GLU A 267 45.95 21.59 4.31
N ASN A 268 45.77 21.28 3.02
CA ASN A 268 45.01 22.12 2.09
C ASN A 268 43.89 21.32 1.44
N SER A 269 42.71 21.91 1.36
CA SER A 269 41.59 21.37 0.60
C SER A 269 41.79 21.64 -0.89
N GLN A 270 41.99 20.59 -1.68
CA GLN A 270 42.02 20.68 -3.12
C GLN A 270 40.63 20.46 -3.70
N ARG A 271 40.22 21.34 -4.62
CA ARG A 271 38.96 21.21 -5.36
C ARG A 271 39.15 20.16 -6.46
N ILE A 272 38.33 19.11 -6.44
CA ILE A 272 38.35 18.04 -7.44
C ILE A 272 36.97 17.93 -8.08
N ILE A 273 36.95 17.79 -9.40
CA ILE A 273 35.75 17.49 -10.18
C ILE A 273 35.91 16.04 -10.65
N GLU A 274 35.16 15.12 -10.05
CA GLU A 274 35.16 13.69 -10.42
C GLU A 274 33.86 13.37 -11.15
N GLU A 275 33.95 12.67 -12.28
CA GLU A 275 32.78 12.16 -12.99
C GLU A 275 32.12 11.02 -12.21
N ILE A 276 30.80 11.07 -12.07
CA ILE A 276 30.01 10.01 -11.46
C ILE A 276 29.81 8.89 -12.49
N PRO A 277 30.16 7.63 -12.15
CA PRO A 277 29.88 6.46 -12.98
C PRO A 277 28.37 6.32 -13.25
N ILE A 278 27.98 5.88 -14.44
CA ILE A 278 26.57 5.83 -14.89
C ILE A 278 25.66 5.17 -13.85
N GLY A 279 26.02 4.01 -13.32
CA GLY A 279 25.21 3.27 -12.33
C GLY A 279 25.07 3.93 -10.95
N LYS A 280 25.80 5.02 -10.68
CA LYS A 280 25.73 5.78 -9.42
C LYS A 280 25.13 7.18 -9.60
N ARG A 281 24.69 7.54 -10.81
CA ARG A 281 24.09 8.85 -11.09
C ARG A 281 22.69 8.93 -10.49
N SER A 282 22.40 10.06 -9.84
CA SER A 282 21.05 10.40 -9.45
C SER A 282 20.36 11.15 -10.59
N TYR A 283 19.10 10.79 -10.85
CA TYR A 283 18.27 11.37 -11.88
C TYR A 283 17.09 12.08 -11.20
N GLU A 284 17.20 13.39 -10.99
CA GLU A 284 16.14 14.21 -10.40
C GLU A 284 15.07 14.50 -11.45
N VAL A 285 13.81 14.17 -11.16
CA VAL A 285 12.67 14.49 -12.02
C VAL A 285 12.22 15.90 -11.66
N LEU A 286 12.37 16.83 -12.60
CA LEU A 286 11.99 18.22 -12.44
C LEU A 286 10.53 18.47 -12.77
N ASP A 287 10.00 17.74 -13.76
CA ASP A 287 8.61 17.86 -14.18
C ASP A 287 8.10 16.55 -14.82
N ARG A 288 6.79 16.35 -14.76
CA ARG A 288 6.05 15.22 -15.34
C ARG A 288 4.75 15.71 -15.96
N THR A 289 4.56 15.43 -17.25
CA THR A 289 3.31 15.73 -17.95
C THR A 289 3.03 14.70 -19.03
N ASP A 290 1.76 14.62 -19.42
CA ASP A 290 1.29 13.79 -20.53
C ASP A 290 1.46 14.53 -21.88
N ASN A 291 1.78 15.84 -21.85
CA ASN A 291 1.94 16.70 -23.03
C ASN A 291 3.41 17.02 -23.31
N LEU A 292 3.91 16.61 -24.49
CA LEU A 292 5.30 16.85 -24.90
C LEU A 292 5.61 18.34 -25.07
N SER A 293 4.66 19.15 -25.56
CA SER A 293 4.89 20.57 -25.86
C SER A 293 5.26 21.37 -24.61
N ASP A 294 4.62 21.06 -23.48
CA ASP A 294 4.87 21.75 -22.20
C ASP A 294 6.29 21.45 -21.69
N ILE A 295 6.72 20.19 -21.80
CA ILE A 295 8.09 19.79 -21.43
C ILE A 295 9.13 20.38 -22.39
N VAL A 296 8.84 20.42 -23.69
CA VAL A 296 9.77 21.03 -24.68
C VAL A 296 9.92 22.52 -24.42
N TYR A 297 8.83 23.22 -24.12
CA TYR A 297 8.87 24.64 -23.75
C TYR A 297 9.76 24.87 -22.52
N TYR A 298 9.56 24.09 -21.46
CA TYR A 298 10.36 24.23 -20.24
C TYR A 298 11.84 23.83 -20.45
N PHE A 299 12.09 22.80 -21.27
CA PHE A 299 13.43 22.36 -21.66
C PHE A 299 14.19 23.44 -22.43
N GLU A 300 13.58 24.09 -23.42
CA GLU A 300 14.22 25.18 -24.17
C GLU A 300 14.42 26.43 -23.29
N ALA A 301 13.47 26.78 -22.42
CA ALA A 301 13.65 27.88 -21.47
C ALA A 301 14.86 27.65 -20.53
N LEU A 302 15.05 26.42 -20.06
CA LEU A 302 16.21 26.05 -19.24
C LEU A 302 17.52 26.07 -20.04
N LYS A 303 17.48 25.67 -21.31
CA LYS A 303 18.63 25.71 -22.22
C LYS A 303 19.06 27.15 -22.51
N GLU A 304 18.12 28.04 -22.79
CA GLU A 304 18.38 29.48 -22.98
C GLU A 304 18.95 30.15 -21.73
N LYS A 305 18.41 29.83 -20.55
CA LYS A 305 18.91 30.34 -19.27
C LYS A 305 20.35 29.91 -19.00
N ASN A 306 20.70 28.66 -19.29
CA ASN A 306 22.07 28.17 -19.09
C ASN A 306 23.04 28.71 -20.15
N ASN A 307 22.58 28.94 -21.38
CA ASN A 307 23.40 29.53 -22.46
C ASN A 307 23.64 31.04 -22.28
N SER A 308 22.73 31.77 -21.64
CA SER A 308 22.89 33.19 -21.34
C SER A 308 23.86 33.46 -20.19
N GLN A 309 23.96 32.53 -19.22
CA GLN A 309 24.97 32.59 -18.16
C GLN A 309 26.41 32.44 -18.70
N LEU A 310 26.61 31.67 -19.77
CA LEU A 310 27.92 31.51 -20.45
C LEU A 310 28.37 32.74 -21.27
N LYS A 311 27.49 33.74 -21.47
CA LYS A 311 27.81 34.96 -22.25
C LYS A 311 28.15 36.18 -21.38
N CYS A 312 28.04 36.07 -20.06
CA CYS A 312 28.27 37.18 -19.12
C CYS A 312 29.55 37.01 -18.27
N ASP A 313 30.33 35.96 -18.52
CA ASP A 313 31.69 35.77 -18.01
C ASP A 313 32.71 36.06 -19.14
#